data_AF-A0A2R6JN16-F1
#
_entry.id   AF-A0A2R6JN16-F1
#
_cell.length_a   1.000
_cell.length_b   1.000
_cell.length_c   1.000
_cell.angle_alpha   90.00
_cell.angle_beta   90.00
_cell.angle_gamma   90.00
#
_symmetry.space_group_name_H-M   'P 1'
#
loop_
_entity.id
_entity.type
_entity.pdbx_description
1 polymer ?
#
loop_
_entity_poly.entity_id
_entity_poly.type
_entity_poly.pdbx_seq_one_letter_code
_entity_poly.pdbx_strand_id
1 'polypeptide(L)'
;MNAIKDSVHDWIPLGLVYPSASHTRFEHSLGVYHLAREALRFLDVDGDRADHVRAAALLHDVGHGPYGHQTEEVIRRRTGRDHDDIGELLYETELAGVLESHDLDPDRVAALVAGEGELGQLVSGELDVDRMDYLVRDAHHTGVPYGTIDPGRLLRALRYRDGRLVLAAGNVPTAESLLLARALMDGTVYRHHVSRVAGAMLERACERLLDGGVAVERFRRMADHDLLVALRAEVPDLGGRVERRDLYKRAVWAGLGDVPEGVTRMDRTDERAAAREIAAAAGLDRESVLVDIPRRPTLKESRTRVVVDGVVQRLEEASAMVGAFRRARRARWRLGVYCPASDVEPVAAAAEDVLGLP
;
A
#
# COMPACT_ATOMS: atom_id res chain seq x y z
N MET A 1 15.02 -18.79 -10.57
CA MET A 1 13.78 -18.62 -11.37
C MET A 1 12.55 -18.24 -10.52
N ASN A 2 12.70 -17.51 -9.39
CA ASN A 2 11.56 -17.17 -8.50
C ASN A 2 11.65 -15.73 -7.96
N ALA A 3 12.32 -14.83 -8.69
CA ALA A 3 12.38 -13.42 -8.30
C ALA A 3 11.13 -12.65 -8.75
N ILE A 4 10.49 -13.10 -9.83
CA ILE A 4 9.30 -12.45 -10.38
C ILE A 4 8.06 -13.05 -9.71
N LYS A 5 7.31 -12.21 -9.01
CA LYS A 5 6.18 -12.60 -8.17
C LYS A 5 4.89 -12.73 -8.96
N ASP A 6 4.83 -13.73 -9.82
CA ASP A 6 3.65 -14.04 -10.64
C ASP A 6 2.40 -14.38 -9.82
N SER A 7 2.55 -14.60 -8.51
CA SER A 7 1.48 -15.00 -7.59
C SER A 7 1.45 -14.16 -6.29
N VAL A 8 1.94 -12.92 -6.34
CA VAL A 8 1.69 -11.93 -5.28
C VAL A 8 0.75 -10.87 -5.82
N HIS A 9 -0.42 -10.78 -5.21
CA HIS A 9 -1.38 -9.71 -5.45
C HIS A 9 -1.01 -8.50 -4.59
N ASP A 10 -1.37 -7.30 -5.05
CA ASP A 10 -1.12 -6.09 -4.27
C ASP A 10 -1.83 -6.10 -2.91
N TRP A 11 -2.98 -6.77 -2.85
CA TRP A 11 -3.88 -6.77 -1.71
C TRP A 11 -4.80 -8.03 -1.71
N ILE A 12 -4.68 -8.99 -0.76
CA ILE A 12 -5.76 -9.99 -0.49
C ILE A 12 -7.13 -9.34 -0.54
N PRO A 13 -7.33 -8.26 0.24
CA PRO A 13 -8.68 -7.89 0.58
C PRO A 13 -9.46 -7.33 -0.61
N LEU A 14 -8.78 -7.03 -1.72
CA LEU A 14 -9.45 -6.61 -2.95
C LEU A 14 -10.14 -7.77 -3.62
N GLY A 15 -9.49 -8.92 -3.82
CA GLY A 15 -10.15 -10.10 -4.42
C GLY A 15 -11.38 -10.59 -3.64
N LEU A 16 -11.39 -10.38 -2.32
CA LEU A 16 -12.53 -10.72 -1.45
C LEU A 16 -13.71 -9.74 -1.56
N VAL A 17 -13.51 -8.55 -2.13
CA VAL A 17 -14.57 -7.53 -2.31
C VAL A 17 -14.92 -7.35 -3.78
N TYR A 18 -13.89 -7.34 -4.61
CA TYR A 18 -13.88 -7.17 -6.06
C TYR A 18 -13.29 -8.44 -6.68
N PRO A 19 -14.13 -9.44 -7.03
CA PRO A 19 -13.64 -10.75 -7.51
C PRO A 19 -12.73 -10.68 -8.75
N SER A 20 -12.85 -9.62 -9.55
CA SER A 20 -12.03 -9.36 -10.74
C SER A 20 -10.69 -8.69 -10.43
N ALA A 21 -10.42 -8.32 -9.18
CA ALA A 21 -9.11 -7.82 -8.73
C ALA A 21 -8.11 -8.98 -8.57
N SER A 22 -7.82 -9.64 -9.70
CA SER A 22 -6.92 -10.79 -9.81
C SER A 22 -5.59 -10.47 -10.49
N HIS A 23 -5.30 -9.18 -10.69
CA HIS A 23 -4.03 -8.74 -11.24
C HIS A 23 -2.90 -9.03 -10.24
N THR A 24 -1.70 -9.28 -10.77
CA THR A 24 -0.52 -9.59 -9.96
C THR A 24 0.50 -8.44 -10.01
N ARG A 25 1.45 -8.45 -9.08
CA ARG A 25 2.57 -7.51 -9.11
C ARG A 25 3.43 -7.66 -10.37
N PHE A 26 3.44 -8.82 -11.01
CA PHE A 26 4.15 -9.01 -12.27
C PHE A 26 3.61 -8.12 -13.39
N GLU A 27 2.29 -8.13 -13.62
CA GLU A 27 1.70 -7.28 -14.66
C GLU A 27 1.79 -5.78 -14.32
N HIS A 28 1.80 -5.44 -13.03
CA HIS A 28 2.08 -4.09 -12.54
C HIS A 28 3.52 -3.69 -12.86
N SER A 29 4.53 -4.47 -12.47
CA SER A 29 5.95 -4.25 -12.81
C SER A 29 6.17 -4.03 -14.31
N LEU A 30 5.50 -4.80 -15.18
CA LEU A 30 5.56 -4.60 -16.63
C LEU A 30 4.92 -3.27 -17.08
N GLY A 31 3.82 -2.87 -16.45
CA GLY A 31 3.15 -1.59 -16.69
C GLY A 31 3.99 -0.40 -16.23
N VAL A 32 4.58 -0.47 -15.04
CA VAL A 32 5.52 0.52 -14.51
C VAL A 32 6.75 0.64 -15.40
N TYR A 33 7.33 -0.48 -15.85
CA TYR A 33 8.40 -0.50 -16.85
C TYR A 33 7.99 0.20 -18.15
N HIS A 34 6.77 -0.06 -18.65
CA HIS A 34 6.25 0.58 -19.86
C HIS A 34 6.12 2.10 -19.69
N LEU A 35 5.51 2.56 -18.60
CA LEU A 35 5.34 3.98 -18.30
C LEU A 35 6.68 4.68 -18.07
N ALA A 36 7.64 4.03 -17.40
CA ALA A 36 9.00 4.55 -17.21
C ALA A 36 9.70 4.75 -18.56
N ARG A 37 9.60 3.79 -19.48
CA ARG A 37 10.18 3.91 -20.84
C ARG A 37 9.58 5.09 -21.62
N GLU A 38 8.26 5.28 -21.52
CA GLU A 38 7.57 6.41 -22.15
C GLU A 38 7.97 7.74 -21.51
N ALA A 39 8.09 7.79 -20.18
CA ALA A 39 8.53 8.97 -19.44
C ALA A 39 9.95 9.40 -19.85
N LEU A 40 10.89 8.46 -19.90
CA LEU A 40 12.28 8.69 -20.30
C LEU A 40 12.37 9.31 -21.70
N ARG A 41 11.51 8.87 -22.63
CA ARG A 41 11.41 9.46 -23.98
C ARG A 41 10.97 10.92 -23.96
N PHE A 42 9.99 11.29 -23.13
CA PHE A 42 9.54 12.69 -23.02
C PHE A 42 10.52 13.58 -22.24
N LEU A 43 11.34 12.98 -21.38
CA LEU A 43 12.38 13.64 -20.61
C LEU A 43 13.71 13.74 -21.36
N ASP A 44 13.81 13.15 -22.55
CA ASP A 44 15.03 13.09 -23.37
C ASP A 44 16.20 12.44 -22.60
N VAL A 45 15.90 11.34 -21.91
CA VAL A 45 16.89 10.53 -21.17
C VAL A 45 17.09 9.20 -21.88
N ASP A 46 18.33 8.91 -22.25
CA ASP A 46 18.74 7.72 -22.99
C ASP A 46 20.00 7.05 -22.39
N GLY A 47 20.47 6.01 -23.10
CA GLY A 47 21.65 5.23 -22.75
C GLY A 47 21.61 4.61 -21.34
N ASP A 48 22.79 4.54 -20.74
CA ASP A 48 23.04 3.95 -19.42
C ASP A 48 22.06 4.44 -18.33
N ARG A 49 21.76 5.74 -18.29
CA ARG A 49 20.83 6.32 -17.30
C ARG A 49 19.41 5.80 -17.50
N ALA A 50 18.95 5.70 -18.74
CA ALA A 50 17.63 5.18 -19.07
C ALA A 50 17.51 3.68 -18.75
N ASP A 51 18.56 2.90 -19.02
CA ASP A 51 18.55 1.46 -18.79
C ASP A 51 18.51 1.10 -17.30
N HIS A 52 19.22 1.84 -16.45
CA HIS A 52 19.11 1.71 -14.99
C HIS A 52 17.71 2.05 -14.47
N VAL A 53 17.07 3.12 -14.98
CA VAL A 53 15.69 3.47 -14.58
C VAL A 53 14.69 2.41 -15.04
N ARG A 54 14.87 1.84 -16.24
CA ARG A 54 14.02 0.75 -16.74
C ARG A 54 14.14 -0.50 -15.86
N ALA A 55 15.37 -0.87 -15.47
CA ALA A 55 15.60 -1.97 -14.55
C ALA A 55 15.00 -1.71 -13.17
N ALA A 56 15.20 -0.51 -12.62
CA ALA A 56 14.60 -0.09 -11.35
C ALA A 56 13.07 -0.14 -11.41
N ALA A 57 12.45 0.40 -12.46
CA ALA A 57 11.01 0.36 -12.66
C ALA A 57 10.46 -1.08 -12.74
N LEU A 58 11.19 -1.99 -13.39
CA LEU A 58 10.79 -3.40 -13.47
C LEU A 58 10.92 -4.10 -12.11
N LEU A 59 11.95 -3.77 -11.34
CA LEU A 59 12.30 -4.44 -10.08
C LEU A 59 11.75 -3.75 -8.82
N HIS A 60 11.10 -2.59 -8.92
CA HIS A 60 10.71 -1.78 -7.75
C HIS A 60 9.89 -2.57 -6.71
N ASP A 61 9.10 -3.53 -7.19
CA ASP A 61 8.18 -4.34 -6.39
C ASP A 61 8.73 -5.71 -5.95
N VAL A 62 9.99 -6.01 -6.32
CA VAL A 62 10.60 -7.32 -6.08
C VAL A 62 10.82 -7.61 -4.59
N GLY A 63 10.77 -6.60 -3.72
CA GLY A 63 10.95 -6.76 -2.26
C GLY A 63 9.70 -7.03 -1.41
N HIS A 64 8.49 -6.86 -1.94
CA HIS A 64 7.21 -7.17 -1.26
C HIS A 64 7.04 -8.62 -0.75
N GLY A 65 6.37 -8.80 0.38
CA GLY A 65 5.93 -10.11 0.84
C GLY A 65 4.66 -10.62 0.13
N PRO A 66 4.14 -11.79 0.54
CA PRO A 66 2.82 -12.25 0.10
C PRO A 66 1.77 -11.19 0.42
N TYR A 67 0.87 -10.93 -0.52
CA TYR A 67 -0.17 -9.91 -0.45
C TYR A 67 0.31 -8.47 -0.25
N GLY A 68 1.55 -8.20 -0.66
CA GLY A 68 2.03 -6.86 -0.89
C GLY A 68 1.98 -5.97 0.35
N HIS A 69 1.29 -4.84 0.22
CA HIS A 69 1.16 -3.84 1.29
C HIS A 69 0.49 -4.38 2.55
N GLN A 70 -0.31 -5.44 2.45
CA GLN A 70 -1.01 -5.98 3.63
C GLN A 70 -0.06 -6.63 4.64
N THR A 71 1.07 -7.19 4.18
CA THR A 71 2.08 -7.82 5.05
C THR A 71 3.32 -6.97 5.26
N GLU A 72 3.46 -5.87 4.53
CA GLU A 72 4.60 -4.95 4.60
C GLU A 72 4.89 -4.49 6.03
N GLU A 73 3.89 -3.98 6.73
CA GLU A 73 4.07 -3.48 8.10
C GLU A 73 4.45 -4.61 9.08
N VAL A 74 3.98 -5.85 8.84
CA VAL A 74 4.37 -7.03 9.63
C VAL A 74 5.85 -7.34 9.41
N ILE A 75 6.32 -7.32 8.16
CA ILE A 75 7.71 -7.54 7.79
C ILE A 75 8.58 -6.43 8.40
N ARG A 76 8.22 -5.16 8.18
CA ARG A 76 8.92 -3.98 8.67
C ARG A 76 9.11 -3.99 10.18
N ARG A 77 8.09 -4.38 10.95
CA ARG A 77 8.19 -4.49 12.43
C ARG A 77 9.17 -5.59 12.89
N ARG A 78 9.43 -6.60 12.05
CA ARG A 78 10.31 -7.73 12.37
C ARG A 78 11.74 -7.54 11.89
N THR A 79 11.91 -6.89 10.74
CA THR A 79 13.22 -6.74 10.06
C THR A 79 13.78 -5.32 10.14
N GLY A 80 12.92 -4.33 10.41
CA GLY A 80 13.27 -2.91 10.29
C GLY A 80 13.40 -2.40 8.85
N ARG A 81 13.05 -3.22 7.85
CA ARG A 81 13.24 -2.92 6.42
C ARG A 81 11.92 -2.74 5.70
N ASP A 82 11.91 -1.83 4.74
CA ASP A 82 10.79 -1.61 3.84
C ASP A 82 10.91 -2.48 2.57
N HIS A 83 9.88 -2.48 1.72
CA HIS A 83 9.84 -3.32 0.53
C HIS A 83 10.76 -2.80 -0.59
N ASP A 84 11.03 -1.50 -0.61
CA ASP A 84 11.91 -0.78 -1.54
C ASP A 84 13.39 -0.90 -1.17
N ASP A 85 13.70 -1.40 0.03
CA ASP A 85 15.04 -1.84 0.45
C ASP A 85 15.42 -3.18 -0.23
N ILE A 86 15.72 -3.12 -1.52
CA ILE A 86 15.99 -4.31 -2.35
C ILE A 86 17.47 -4.69 -2.47
N GLY A 87 18.41 -3.86 -1.97
CA GLY A 87 19.85 -4.06 -2.18
C GLY A 87 20.34 -5.46 -1.81
N GLU A 88 20.05 -5.92 -0.58
CA GLU A 88 20.41 -7.28 -0.16
C GLU A 88 19.74 -8.36 -1.02
N LEU A 89 18.48 -8.16 -1.37
CA LEU A 89 17.71 -9.11 -2.19
C LEU A 89 18.31 -9.30 -3.58
N LEU A 90 18.87 -8.24 -4.18
CA LEU A 90 19.53 -8.33 -5.47
C LEU A 90 20.73 -9.30 -5.42
N TYR A 91 21.54 -9.22 -4.37
CA TYR A 91 22.76 -10.05 -4.21
C TYR A 91 22.49 -11.44 -3.64
N GLU A 92 21.41 -11.63 -2.86
CA GLU A 92 21.00 -12.96 -2.38
C GLU A 92 20.38 -13.83 -3.48
N THR A 93 20.04 -13.23 -4.62
CA THR A 93 19.39 -13.90 -5.75
C THR A 93 20.25 -13.82 -7.00
N GLU A 94 19.76 -14.37 -8.12
CA GLU A 94 20.42 -14.27 -9.42
C GLU A 94 20.33 -12.86 -10.04
N LEU A 95 19.57 -11.94 -9.42
CA LEU A 95 19.27 -10.63 -10.00
C LEU A 95 20.51 -9.75 -10.18
N ALA A 96 21.42 -9.70 -9.20
CA ALA A 96 22.66 -8.93 -9.33
C ALA A 96 23.48 -9.39 -10.54
N GLY A 97 23.68 -10.70 -10.70
CA GLY A 97 24.42 -11.25 -11.84
C GLY A 97 23.71 -11.03 -13.19
N VAL A 98 22.39 -11.01 -13.23
CA VAL A 98 21.61 -10.66 -14.43
C VAL A 98 21.73 -9.18 -14.75
N LEU A 99 21.71 -8.29 -13.76
CA LEU A 99 21.93 -6.86 -13.98
C LEU A 99 23.33 -6.60 -14.53
N GLU A 100 24.35 -7.20 -13.90
CA GLU A 100 25.74 -7.08 -14.33
C GLU A 100 25.98 -7.62 -15.75
N SER A 101 25.31 -8.71 -16.14
CA SER A 101 25.41 -9.25 -17.51
C SER A 101 24.79 -8.35 -18.58
N HIS A 102 24.00 -7.36 -18.16
CA HIS A 102 23.42 -6.31 -18.99
C HIS A 102 24.09 -4.94 -18.80
N ASP A 103 25.31 -4.91 -18.24
CA ASP A 103 26.09 -3.69 -17.96
C ASP A 103 25.37 -2.72 -17.00
N LEU A 104 24.53 -3.24 -16.10
CA LEU A 104 23.81 -2.47 -15.09
C LEU A 104 24.41 -2.69 -13.70
N ASP A 105 24.62 -1.59 -12.97
CA ASP A 105 25.08 -1.59 -11.59
C ASP A 105 23.90 -1.90 -10.64
N PRO A 106 23.90 -3.04 -9.91
CA PRO A 106 22.84 -3.40 -8.99
C PRO A 106 22.62 -2.39 -7.87
N ASP A 107 23.67 -1.76 -7.34
CA ASP A 107 23.56 -0.79 -6.25
C ASP A 107 22.84 0.48 -6.74
N ARG A 108 23.14 0.92 -7.97
CA ARG A 108 22.45 2.03 -8.59
C ARG A 108 20.99 1.73 -8.89
N VAL A 109 20.67 0.50 -9.30
CA VAL A 109 19.27 0.07 -9.47
C VAL A 109 18.54 0.11 -8.13
N ALA A 110 19.14 -0.42 -7.06
CA ALA A 110 18.56 -0.38 -5.71
C ALA A 110 18.34 1.06 -5.23
N ALA A 111 19.30 1.96 -5.44
CA ALA A 111 19.17 3.37 -5.09
C ALA A 111 18.00 4.05 -5.84
N LEU A 112 17.83 3.76 -7.13
CA LEU A 112 16.71 4.29 -7.91
C LEU A 112 15.35 3.77 -7.41
N VAL A 113 15.27 2.50 -7.00
CA VAL A 113 14.06 1.91 -6.39
C VAL A 113 13.72 2.60 -5.07
N ALA A 114 14.70 2.89 -4.24
CA ALA A 114 14.54 3.69 -3.02
C ALA A 114 14.22 5.19 -3.28
N GLY A 115 14.07 5.59 -4.55
CA GLY A 115 13.77 6.97 -4.95
C GLY A 115 14.97 7.91 -4.90
N GLU A 116 16.18 7.38 -4.75
CA GLU A 116 17.41 8.13 -4.66
C GLU A 116 17.99 8.49 -6.04
N GLY A 117 18.93 9.44 -6.04
CA GLY A 117 19.53 9.96 -7.26
C GLY A 117 18.61 10.90 -8.06
N GLU A 118 19.09 11.33 -9.22
CA GLU A 118 18.40 12.33 -10.05
C GLU A 118 17.06 11.80 -10.59
N LEU A 119 17.04 10.54 -11.04
CA LEU A 119 15.89 9.93 -11.70
C LEU A 119 15.03 9.06 -10.76
N GLY A 120 15.43 8.86 -9.51
CA GLY A 120 14.70 8.01 -8.56
C GLY A 120 13.25 8.48 -8.32
N GLN A 121 13.01 9.80 -8.30
CA GLN A 121 11.67 10.39 -8.18
C GLN A 121 10.68 9.94 -9.27
N LEU A 122 11.16 9.43 -10.41
CA LEU A 122 10.33 8.87 -11.48
C LEU A 122 9.82 7.46 -11.14
N VAL A 123 10.57 6.70 -10.34
CA VAL A 123 10.22 5.34 -9.89
C VAL A 123 9.51 5.37 -8.55
N SER A 124 10.01 6.16 -7.59
CA SER A 124 9.44 6.33 -6.25
C SER A 124 9.35 7.81 -5.88
N GLY A 125 8.13 8.36 -5.82
CA GLY A 125 7.91 9.80 -5.66
C GLY A 125 6.44 10.26 -5.57
N GLU A 126 6.20 11.55 -5.74
CA GLU A 126 4.81 12.07 -5.76
C GLU A 126 4.15 11.98 -7.15
N LEU A 127 4.99 11.92 -8.19
CA LEU A 127 4.64 11.84 -9.62
C LEU A 127 5.29 10.60 -10.27
N ASP A 128 5.50 9.54 -9.50
CA ASP A 128 6.10 8.31 -9.99
C ASP A 128 5.21 7.56 -11.00
N VAL A 129 5.85 6.73 -11.80
CA VAL A 129 5.18 5.86 -12.77
C VAL A 129 4.50 4.65 -12.13
N ASP A 130 4.95 4.24 -10.94
CA ASP A 130 4.28 3.25 -10.08
C ASP A 130 2.81 3.63 -9.86
N ARG A 131 2.57 4.82 -9.29
CA ARG A 131 1.21 5.30 -9.02
C ARG A 131 0.36 5.51 -10.23
N MET A 132 0.97 5.90 -11.34
CA MET A 132 0.25 6.06 -12.59
C MET A 132 -0.26 4.72 -13.11
N ASP A 133 0.49 3.62 -12.92
CA ASP A 133 0.05 2.28 -13.30
C ASP A 133 -1.03 1.76 -12.34
N TYR A 134 -0.74 1.65 -11.04
CA TYR A 134 -1.66 0.95 -10.13
C TYR A 134 -3.03 1.63 -10.05
N LEU A 135 -3.11 2.97 -10.12
CA LEU A 135 -4.42 3.65 -10.06
C LEU A 135 -5.33 3.26 -11.22
N VAL A 136 -4.77 3.18 -12.43
CA VAL A 136 -5.51 2.80 -13.64
C VAL A 136 -5.80 1.30 -13.63
N ARG A 137 -4.80 0.49 -13.28
CA ARG A 137 -4.91 -0.97 -13.23
C ARG A 137 -5.91 -1.44 -12.19
N ASP A 138 -5.87 -0.87 -10.99
CA ASP A 138 -6.79 -1.20 -9.90
C ASP A 138 -8.20 -0.80 -10.29
N ALA A 139 -8.40 0.40 -10.85
CA ALA A 139 -9.71 0.85 -11.31
C ALA A 139 -10.27 -0.09 -12.39
N HIS A 140 -9.43 -0.50 -13.34
CA HIS A 140 -9.82 -1.44 -14.39
C HIS A 140 -10.24 -2.79 -13.81
N HIS A 141 -9.39 -3.41 -12.97
CA HIS A 141 -9.64 -4.74 -12.44
C HIS A 141 -10.71 -4.78 -11.35
N THR A 142 -10.89 -3.72 -10.57
CA THR A 142 -11.99 -3.63 -9.59
C THR A 142 -13.33 -3.25 -10.22
N GLY A 143 -13.32 -2.73 -11.46
CA GLY A 143 -14.49 -2.15 -12.12
C GLY A 143 -14.95 -0.83 -11.50
N VAL A 144 -14.13 -0.21 -10.65
CA VAL A 144 -14.44 1.07 -9.99
C VAL A 144 -13.90 2.21 -10.86
N PRO A 145 -14.77 3.04 -11.48
CA PRO A 145 -14.36 4.03 -12.49
C PRO A 145 -13.71 5.29 -11.89
N TYR A 146 -13.24 5.22 -10.64
CA TYR A 146 -12.72 6.39 -9.93
C TYR A 146 -11.20 6.57 -10.05
N GLY A 147 -10.46 5.57 -10.52
CA GLY A 147 -9.01 5.67 -10.76
C GLY A 147 -8.62 6.07 -12.19
N THR A 148 -9.58 6.53 -13.00
CA THR A 148 -9.36 6.88 -14.41
C THR A 148 -8.63 8.22 -14.54
N ILE A 149 -7.29 8.15 -14.53
CA ILE A 149 -6.40 9.27 -14.88
C ILE A 149 -5.96 9.17 -16.36
N ASP A 150 -5.30 10.20 -16.88
CA ASP A 150 -4.60 10.17 -18.18
C ASP A 150 -3.07 10.11 -17.94
N PRO A 151 -2.48 8.89 -17.85
CA PRO A 151 -1.03 8.74 -17.68
C PRO A 151 -0.27 9.40 -18.83
N GLY A 152 -0.76 9.32 -20.06
CA GLY A 152 -0.08 9.90 -21.22
C GLY A 152 0.08 11.42 -21.11
N ARG A 153 -0.93 12.12 -20.60
CA ARG A 153 -0.84 13.56 -20.32
C ARG A 153 0.10 13.87 -19.17
N LEU A 154 0.08 13.08 -18.09
CA LEU A 154 1.03 13.22 -16.98
C LEU A 154 2.47 13.08 -17.48
N LEU A 155 2.77 11.98 -18.19
CA LEU A 155 4.10 11.68 -18.72
C LEU A 155 4.63 12.80 -19.64
N ARG A 156 3.80 13.30 -20.56
CA ARG A 156 4.17 14.42 -21.45
C ARG A 156 4.47 15.72 -20.70
N ALA A 157 3.87 15.91 -19.52
CA ALA A 157 4.04 17.09 -18.69
C ALA A 157 5.22 17.01 -17.72
N LEU A 158 5.80 15.83 -17.47
CA LEU A 158 6.92 15.66 -16.55
C LEU A 158 8.17 16.42 -17.02
N ARG A 159 8.82 17.15 -16.13
CA ARG A 159 10.10 17.83 -16.37
C ARG A 159 10.98 17.75 -15.13
N TYR A 160 12.29 17.82 -15.33
CA TYR A 160 13.24 18.10 -14.24
C TYR A 160 13.57 19.59 -14.17
N ARG A 161 13.44 20.18 -12.98
CA ARG A 161 13.86 21.54 -12.65
C ARG A 161 14.66 21.47 -11.35
N ASP A 162 15.92 21.88 -11.38
CA ASP A 162 16.82 21.87 -10.21
C ASP A 162 16.85 20.49 -9.50
N GLY A 163 16.99 19.42 -10.28
CA GLY A 163 17.02 18.03 -9.77
C GLY A 163 15.68 17.51 -9.23
N ARG A 164 14.57 18.21 -9.47
CA ARG A 164 13.24 17.83 -8.98
C ARG A 164 12.30 17.52 -10.12
N LEU A 165 11.57 16.42 -9.99
CA LEU A 165 10.48 16.08 -10.91
C LEU A 165 9.29 17.02 -10.66
N VAL A 166 8.82 17.68 -11.70
CA VAL A 166 7.71 18.65 -11.68
C VAL A 166 6.79 18.46 -12.89
N LEU A 167 5.55 18.93 -12.79
CA LEU A 167 4.70 19.10 -13.97
C LEU A 167 4.89 20.49 -14.60
N ALA A 168 5.05 20.51 -15.92
CA ALA A 168 5.16 21.73 -16.73
C ALA A 168 3.93 22.65 -16.57
N ALA A 169 4.12 23.92 -16.93
CA ALA A 169 3.06 24.94 -16.82
C ALA A 169 1.77 24.52 -17.53
N GLY A 170 0.61 24.88 -16.94
CA GLY A 170 -0.71 24.50 -17.45
C GLY A 170 -1.20 23.09 -17.07
N ASN A 171 -0.47 22.37 -16.21
CA ASN A 171 -0.82 21.01 -15.78
C ASN A 171 -1.30 20.88 -14.34
N VAL A 172 -1.68 21.99 -13.69
CA VAL A 172 -2.37 21.94 -12.38
C VAL A 172 -3.61 21.04 -12.43
N PRO A 173 -4.51 21.13 -13.43
CA PRO A 173 -5.66 20.22 -13.52
C PRO A 173 -5.28 18.74 -13.67
N THR A 174 -4.13 18.45 -14.30
CA THR A 174 -3.63 17.08 -14.42
C THR A 174 -3.23 16.55 -13.05
N ALA A 175 -2.49 17.33 -12.26
CA ALA A 175 -2.17 16.97 -10.89
C ALA A 175 -3.41 16.83 -9.99
N GLU A 176 -4.39 17.73 -10.14
CA GLU A 176 -5.67 17.64 -9.42
C GLU A 176 -6.44 16.36 -9.76
N SER A 177 -6.46 15.94 -11.03
CA SER A 177 -7.10 14.70 -11.43
C SER A 177 -6.46 13.47 -10.78
N LEU A 178 -5.11 13.46 -10.65
CA LEU A 178 -4.39 12.41 -9.95
C LEU A 178 -4.75 12.36 -8.46
N LEU A 179 -4.80 13.52 -7.81
CA LEU A 179 -5.24 13.63 -6.40
C LEU A 179 -6.67 13.15 -6.21
N LEU A 180 -7.58 13.57 -7.09
CA LEU A 180 -9.00 13.19 -7.03
C LEU A 180 -9.15 11.68 -7.17
N ALA A 181 -8.52 11.11 -8.20
CA ALA A 181 -8.57 9.67 -8.48
C ALA A 181 -8.09 8.87 -7.27
N ARG A 182 -6.92 9.24 -6.72
CA ARG A 182 -6.38 8.58 -5.52
C ARG A 182 -7.28 8.75 -4.30
N ALA A 183 -7.83 9.93 -4.05
CA ALA A 183 -8.72 10.15 -2.91
C ALA A 183 -10.03 9.34 -2.99
N LEU A 184 -10.54 9.12 -4.21
CA LEU A 184 -11.70 8.28 -4.44
C LEU A 184 -11.35 6.79 -4.31
N MET A 185 -10.27 6.33 -4.94
CA MET A 185 -9.77 4.94 -4.83
C MET A 185 -9.44 4.56 -3.37
N ASP A 186 -8.80 5.46 -2.61
CA ASP A 186 -8.49 5.27 -1.18
C ASP A 186 -9.75 4.96 -0.36
N GLY A 187 -10.82 5.73 -0.53
CA GLY A 187 -12.06 5.50 0.22
C GLY A 187 -12.87 4.31 -0.27
N THR A 188 -12.93 4.10 -1.58
CA THR A 188 -13.81 3.10 -2.19
C THR A 188 -13.20 1.71 -2.21
N VAL A 189 -11.91 1.60 -2.52
CA VAL A 189 -11.21 0.34 -2.78
C VAL A 189 -10.29 0.01 -1.61
N TYR A 190 -9.23 0.79 -1.38
CA TYR A 190 -8.17 0.43 -0.42
C TYR A 190 -8.65 0.43 1.04
N ARG A 191 -9.50 1.38 1.42
CA ARG A 191 -10.08 1.49 2.77
C ARG A 191 -11.51 1.00 2.85
N HIS A 192 -11.96 0.21 1.87
CA HIS A 192 -13.27 -0.43 1.93
C HIS A 192 -13.39 -1.24 3.22
N HIS A 193 -14.53 -1.14 3.91
CA HIS A 193 -14.68 -1.73 5.24
C HIS A 193 -14.45 -3.25 5.26
N VAL A 194 -14.94 -3.99 4.24
CA VAL A 194 -14.67 -5.44 4.14
C VAL A 194 -13.18 -5.70 3.88
N SER A 195 -12.53 -4.87 3.07
CA SER A 195 -11.10 -4.98 2.78
C SER A 195 -10.27 -4.75 4.05
N ARG A 196 -10.66 -3.78 4.88
CA ARG A 196 -10.03 -3.53 6.18
C ARG A 196 -10.21 -4.68 7.17
N VAL A 197 -11.40 -5.26 7.25
CA VAL A 197 -11.66 -6.42 8.12
C VAL A 197 -10.78 -7.61 7.69
N ALA A 198 -10.80 -7.95 6.40
CA ALA A 198 -9.99 -9.06 5.90
C ALA A 198 -8.49 -8.81 6.06
N GLY A 199 -8.05 -7.56 5.85
CA GLY A 199 -6.67 -7.13 6.08
C GLY A 199 -6.26 -7.31 7.55
N ALA A 200 -7.07 -6.82 8.50
CA ALA A 200 -6.80 -6.97 9.93
C ALA A 200 -6.74 -8.45 10.36
N MET A 201 -7.64 -9.29 9.83
CA MET A 201 -7.62 -10.74 10.07
C MET A 201 -6.35 -11.39 9.51
N LEU A 202 -5.97 -11.04 8.28
CA LEU A 202 -4.73 -11.55 7.67
C LEU A 202 -3.50 -11.10 8.45
N GLU A 203 -3.41 -9.82 8.81
CA GLU A 203 -2.29 -9.26 9.56
C GLU A 203 -2.12 -10.02 10.89
N ARG A 204 -3.23 -10.23 11.63
CA ARG A 204 -3.20 -11.02 12.87
C ARG A 204 -2.76 -12.46 12.62
N ALA A 205 -3.25 -13.08 11.56
CA ALA A 205 -2.87 -14.45 11.20
C ALA A 205 -1.37 -14.56 10.87
N CYS A 206 -0.82 -13.60 10.13
CA CYS A 206 0.61 -13.53 9.81
C CYS A 206 1.47 -13.28 11.05
N GLU A 207 1.04 -12.38 11.94
CA GLU A 207 1.72 -12.14 13.22
C GLU A 207 1.81 -13.44 14.04
N ARG A 208 0.71 -14.19 14.14
CA ARG A 208 0.66 -15.48 14.84
C ARG A 208 1.51 -16.56 14.17
N LEU A 209 1.54 -16.61 12.85
CA LEU A 209 2.40 -17.52 12.10
C LEU A 209 3.89 -17.28 12.42
N LEU A 210 4.30 -16.01 12.46
CA LEU A 210 5.66 -15.62 12.83
C LEU A 210 5.96 -15.87 14.30
N ASP A 211 5.02 -15.59 15.21
CA ASP A 211 5.13 -15.91 16.64
C ASP A 211 5.25 -17.43 16.87
N GLY A 212 4.69 -18.26 15.97
CA GLY A 212 4.81 -19.71 15.96
C GLY A 212 6.17 -20.26 15.49
N GLY A 213 7.10 -19.38 15.10
CA GLY A 213 8.48 -19.77 14.78
C GLY A 213 8.82 -19.84 13.29
N VAL A 214 7.92 -19.41 12.39
CA VAL A 214 8.29 -19.21 10.98
C VAL A 214 9.30 -18.07 10.86
N ALA A 215 10.47 -18.35 10.29
CA ALA A 215 11.50 -17.35 10.03
C ALA A 215 10.97 -16.24 9.11
N VAL A 216 11.26 -14.98 9.44
CA VAL A 216 10.74 -13.81 8.69
C VAL A 216 11.30 -13.74 7.27
N GLU A 217 12.52 -14.24 7.07
CA GLU A 217 13.19 -14.32 5.77
C GLU A 217 12.44 -15.30 4.85
N ARG A 218 11.97 -16.43 5.42
CA ARG A 218 11.11 -17.38 4.70
C ARG A 218 9.75 -16.76 4.40
N PHE A 219 9.15 -16.09 5.39
CA PHE A 219 7.85 -15.43 5.22
C PHE A 219 7.88 -14.37 4.12
N ARG A 220 8.90 -13.51 4.07
CA ARG A 220 9.07 -12.46 3.05
C ARG A 220 9.16 -13.03 1.63
N ARG A 221 9.64 -14.27 1.48
CA ARG A 221 9.81 -14.96 0.19
C ARG A 221 8.62 -15.84 -0.21
N MET A 222 7.55 -15.90 0.60
CA MET A 222 6.35 -16.66 0.26
C MET A 222 5.59 -15.99 -0.88
N ALA A 223 5.02 -16.80 -1.77
CA ALA A 223 3.90 -16.37 -2.59
C ALA A 223 2.59 -16.40 -1.79
N ASP A 224 1.53 -15.81 -2.34
CA ASP A 224 0.22 -15.74 -1.68
C ASP A 224 -0.31 -17.12 -1.30
N HIS A 225 -0.17 -18.10 -2.20
CA HIS A 225 -0.63 -19.47 -1.98
C HIS A 225 0.18 -20.20 -0.90
N ASP A 226 1.50 -19.97 -0.83
CA ASP A 226 2.35 -20.52 0.24
C ASP A 226 1.88 -20.02 1.60
N LEU A 227 1.57 -18.72 1.70
CA LEU A 227 1.05 -18.13 2.93
C LEU A 227 -0.30 -18.74 3.31
N LEU A 228 -1.25 -18.85 2.39
CA LEU A 228 -2.55 -19.44 2.70
C LEU A 228 -2.44 -20.88 3.21
N VAL A 229 -1.58 -21.69 2.60
CA VAL A 229 -1.32 -23.06 3.04
C VAL A 229 -0.73 -23.06 4.45
N ALA A 230 0.25 -22.19 4.73
CA ALA A 230 0.88 -22.07 6.05
C ALA A 230 -0.13 -21.61 7.11
N LEU A 231 -0.95 -20.59 6.81
CA LEU A 231 -1.97 -20.09 7.73
C LEU A 231 -3.03 -21.15 8.04
N ARG A 232 -3.46 -21.94 7.06
CA ARG A 232 -4.43 -23.03 7.29
C ARG A 232 -3.87 -24.14 8.18
N ALA A 233 -2.57 -24.40 8.10
CA ALA A 233 -1.90 -25.43 8.90
C ALA A 233 -1.62 -24.96 10.33
N GLU A 234 -1.01 -23.78 10.49
CA GLU A 234 -0.44 -23.31 11.76
C GLU A 234 -1.37 -22.35 12.52
N VAL A 235 -2.29 -21.67 11.83
CA VAL A 235 -3.23 -20.70 12.41
C VAL A 235 -4.66 -20.98 11.91
N PRO A 236 -5.19 -22.22 12.10
CA PRO A 236 -6.37 -22.71 11.38
C PRO A 236 -7.64 -21.90 11.65
N ASP A 237 -7.75 -21.26 12.81
CA ASP A 237 -8.90 -20.45 13.20
C ASP A 237 -9.05 -19.16 12.38
N LEU A 238 -7.95 -18.49 12.03
CA LEU A 238 -7.96 -17.32 11.13
C LEU A 238 -7.68 -17.71 9.68
N GLY A 239 -6.75 -18.62 9.43
CA GLY A 239 -6.38 -19.06 8.08
C GLY A 239 -7.56 -19.64 7.32
N GLY A 240 -8.32 -20.54 7.95
CA GLY A 240 -9.52 -21.11 7.33
C GLY A 240 -10.64 -20.08 7.10
N ARG A 241 -10.74 -19.06 7.96
CA ARG A 241 -11.70 -17.97 7.80
C ARG A 241 -11.37 -17.07 6.62
N VAL A 242 -10.11 -16.67 6.48
CA VAL A 242 -9.63 -15.87 5.34
C VAL A 242 -9.83 -16.63 4.03
N GLU A 243 -9.41 -17.90 3.96
CA GLU A 243 -9.54 -18.75 2.78
C GLU A 243 -10.99 -18.90 2.32
N ARG A 244 -11.93 -19.14 3.25
CA ARG A 244 -13.36 -19.33 2.95
C ARG A 244 -14.18 -18.04 2.93
N ARG A 245 -13.53 -16.89 3.09
CA ARG A 245 -14.19 -15.57 3.21
C ARG A 245 -15.23 -15.51 4.35
N ASP A 246 -14.99 -16.26 5.42
CA ASP A 246 -15.74 -16.17 6.68
C ASP A 246 -15.16 -15.05 7.54
N LEU A 247 -15.40 -13.81 7.09
CA LEU A 247 -14.83 -12.61 7.68
C LEU A 247 -15.58 -12.20 8.95
N TYR A 248 -14.82 -11.63 9.89
CA TYR A 248 -15.36 -10.96 11.07
C TYR A 248 -16.36 -9.87 10.69
N LYS A 249 -17.20 -9.48 11.66
CA LYS A 249 -18.16 -8.41 11.54
C LYS A 249 -17.68 -7.20 12.34
N ARG A 250 -18.18 -6.03 11.96
CA ARG A 250 -17.86 -4.77 12.63
C ARG A 250 -18.73 -4.66 13.88
N ALA A 251 -18.10 -4.73 15.04
CA ALA A 251 -18.72 -4.37 16.31
C ALA A 251 -18.74 -2.83 16.46
N VAL A 252 -17.63 -2.18 16.12
CA VAL A 252 -17.51 -0.71 16.13
C VAL A 252 -17.02 -0.19 14.78
N TRP A 253 -17.55 0.97 14.37
CA TRP A 253 -17.14 1.69 13.17
C TRP A 253 -17.19 3.22 13.37
N ALA A 254 -16.34 3.72 14.28
CA ALA A 254 -16.40 5.09 14.76
C ALA A 254 -15.65 6.08 13.87
N GLY A 255 -16.20 7.29 13.68
CA GLY A 255 -15.56 8.38 12.95
C GLY A 255 -14.46 9.06 13.76
N LEU A 256 -13.59 9.83 13.09
CA LEU A 256 -12.49 10.53 13.78
C LEU A 256 -12.97 11.52 14.87
N GLY A 257 -14.18 12.06 14.74
CA GLY A 257 -14.77 12.96 15.73
C GLY A 257 -15.29 12.26 16.99
N ASP A 258 -15.55 10.96 16.91
CA ASP A 258 -16.14 10.15 17.97
C ASP A 258 -15.07 9.38 18.76
N VAL A 259 -13.82 9.39 18.29
CA VAL A 259 -12.71 8.64 18.89
C VAL A 259 -11.85 9.56 19.75
N PRO A 260 -11.60 9.24 21.03
CA PRO A 260 -10.74 10.03 21.91
C PRO A 260 -9.33 10.22 21.34
N GLU A 261 -8.72 11.37 21.62
CA GLU A 261 -7.43 11.72 21.02
C GLU A 261 -6.30 10.74 21.42
N GLY A 262 -6.34 10.21 22.64
CA GLY A 262 -5.42 9.17 23.11
C GLY A 262 -5.53 7.88 22.28
N VAL A 263 -6.74 7.44 21.98
CA VAL A 263 -7.00 6.25 21.15
C VAL A 263 -6.47 6.45 19.73
N THR A 264 -6.62 7.64 19.14
CA THR A 264 -6.10 7.90 17.78
C THR A 264 -4.57 7.88 17.66
N ARG A 265 -3.84 7.80 18.79
CA ARG A 265 -2.37 7.74 18.85
C ARG A 265 -1.84 6.37 19.27
N MET A 266 -2.73 5.43 19.59
CA MET A 266 -2.37 4.07 19.96
C MET A 266 -1.54 3.41 18.86
N ASP A 267 -0.50 2.70 19.27
CA ASP A 267 0.30 1.88 18.37
C ASP A 267 -0.23 0.45 18.29
N ARG A 268 0.52 -0.44 17.61
CA ARG A 268 0.10 -1.83 17.45
C ARG A 268 0.05 -2.59 18.78
N THR A 269 0.93 -2.28 19.72
CA THR A 269 0.97 -2.91 21.04
C THR A 269 -0.27 -2.50 21.82
N ASP A 270 -0.62 -1.21 21.78
CA ASP A 270 -1.84 -0.68 22.40
C ASP A 270 -3.10 -1.28 21.77
N GLU A 271 -3.18 -1.37 20.43
CA GLU A 271 -4.28 -2.02 19.71
C GLU A 271 -4.50 -3.46 20.18
N ARG A 272 -3.41 -4.23 20.35
CA ARG A 272 -3.48 -5.62 20.84
C ARG A 272 -3.90 -5.70 22.30
N ALA A 273 -3.43 -4.77 23.14
CA ALA A 273 -3.83 -4.71 24.54
C ALA A 273 -5.33 -4.40 24.66
N ALA A 274 -5.81 -3.38 23.94
CA ALA A 274 -7.22 -3.03 23.89
C ALA A 274 -8.09 -4.18 23.36
N ALA A 275 -7.66 -4.86 22.29
CA ALA A 275 -8.38 -6.03 21.76
C ALA A 275 -8.56 -7.14 22.80
N ARG A 276 -7.52 -7.43 23.59
CA ARG A 276 -7.57 -8.44 24.67
C ARG A 276 -8.46 -8.00 25.82
N GLU A 277 -8.43 -6.73 26.19
CA GLU A 277 -9.27 -6.16 27.23
C GLU A 277 -10.75 -6.21 26.83
N ILE A 278 -11.08 -5.82 25.60
CA ILE A 278 -12.43 -5.92 25.02
C ILE A 278 -12.90 -7.38 25.00
N ALA A 279 -12.06 -8.30 24.53
CA ALA A 279 -12.41 -9.72 24.52
C ALA A 279 -12.68 -10.25 25.94
N ALA A 280 -11.86 -9.88 26.92
CA ALA A 280 -12.05 -10.29 28.32
C ALA A 280 -13.35 -9.71 28.92
N ALA A 281 -13.64 -8.43 28.66
CA ALA A 281 -14.88 -7.78 29.10
C ALA A 281 -16.13 -8.39 28.44
N ALA A 282 -16.03 -8.85 27.20
CA ALA A 282 -17.09 -9.56 26.48
C ALA A 282 -17.19 -11.06 26.84
N GLY A 283 -16.30 -11.59 27.69
CA GLY A 283 -16.28 -13.00 28.07
C GLY A 283 -15.84 -13.95 26.95
N LEU A 284 -15.03 -13.47 26.02
CA LEU A 284 -14.56 -14.20 24.83
C LEU A 284 -13.10 -14.62 24.95
N ASP A 285 -12.65 -15.47 24.03
CA ASP A 285 -11.23 -15.80 23.90
C ASP A 285 -10.40 -14.54 23.55
N ARG A 286 -9.21 -14.42 24.16
CA ARG A 286 -8.36 -13.23 24.06
C ARG A 286 -7.94 -12.86 22.63
N GLU A 287 -8.01 -13.81 21.68
CA GLU A 287 -7.62 -13.63 20.29
C GLU A 287 -8.81 -13.46 19.33
N SER A 288 -10.04 -13.43 19.86
CA SER A 288 -11.29 -13.38 19.07
C SER A 288 -11.69 -11.97 18.59
N VAL A 289 -11.09 -10.92 19.16
CA VAL A 289 -11.39 -9.53 18.83
C VAL A 289 -10.17 -8.89 18.17
N LEU A 290 -10.41 -8.07 17.15
CA LEU A 290 -9.40 -7.27 16.48
C LEU A 290 -9.74 -5.80 16.63
N VAL A 291 -8.74 -4.98 16.92
CA VAL A 291 -8.83 -3.52 16.92
C VAL A 291 -7.93 -3.01 15.79
N ASP A 292 -8.48 -2.13 14.95
CA ASP A 292 -7.84 -1.52 13.79
C ASP A 292 -7.97 -0.01 13.89
N ILE A 293 -6.86 0.67 14.20
CA ILE A 293 -6.75 2.12 14.34
C ILE A 293 -5.79 2.64 13.25
N PRO A 294 -6.32 3.00 12.07
CA PRO A 294 -5.47 3.46 11.00
C PRO A 294 -4.77 4.76 11.37
N ARG A 295 -3.53 4.93 10.90
CA ARG A 295 -2.85 6.22 10.98
C ARG A 295 -3.73 7.33 10.41
N ARG A 296 -3.60 8.54 10.98
CA ARG A 296 -4.33 9.72 10.47
C ARG A 296 -3.97 9.95 9.01
N PRO A 297 -4.95 10.26 8.14
CA PRO A 297 -4.71 10.38 6.72
C PRO A 297 -3.77 11.56 6.44
N THR A 298 -2.71 11.30 5.67
CA THR A 298 -1.80 12.32 5.14
C THR A 298 -1.95 12.37 3.63
N LEU A 299 -1.84 13.56 3.04
CA LEU A 299 -1.91 13.76 1.58
C LEU A 299 -0.51 14.12 1.08
N LYS A 300 0.39 13.14 1.00
CA LYS A 300 1.79 13.35 0.59
C LYS A 300 1.88 14.05 -0.77
N GLU A 301 0.96 13.71 -1.67
CA GLU A 301 0.82 14.17 -3.05
C GLU A 301 0.44 15.65 -3.14
N SER A 302 -0.05 16.24 -2.05
CA SER A 302 -0.20 17.70 -1.99
C SER A 302 1.13 18.45 -2.10
N ARG A 303 2.25 17.74 -1.90
CA ARG A 303 3.62 18.21 -2.12
C ARG A 303 4.10 18.04 -3.57
N THR A 304 3.27 17.46 -4.45
CA THR A 304 3.50 17.41 -5.90
C THR A 304 3.89 18.79 -6.39
N ARG A 305 4.93 18.85 -7.21
CA ARG A 305 5.47 20.12 -7.70
C ARG A 305 4.92 20.41 -9.08
N VAL A 306 4.41 21.62 -9.26
CA VAL A 306 3.81 22.11 -10.50
C VAL A 306 4.40 23.48 -10.83
N VAL A 307 4.53 23.79 -12.12
CA VAL A 307 4.98 25.11 -12.57
C VAL A 307 3.75 26.01 -12.77
N VAL A 308 3.72 27.15 -12.09
CA VAL A 308 2.69 28.19 -12.24
C VAL A 308 3.41 29.52 -12.49
N ASP A 309 3.06 30.20 -13.58
CA ASP A 309 3.69 31.46 -13.99
C ASP A 309 5.23 31.44 -14.00
N GLY A 310 5.80 30.30 -14.40
CA GLY A 310 7.25 30.09 -14.48
C GLY A 310 7.92 29.71 -13.16
N VAL A 311 7.18 29.68 -12.04
CA VAL A 311 7.69 29.34 -10.71
C VAL A 311 7.26 27.92 -10.32
N VAL A 312 8.18 27.15 -9.74
CA VAL A 312 7.86 25.85 -9.15
C VAL A 312 7.17 26.06 -7.81
N GLN A 313 5.94 25.57 -7.68
CA GLN A 313 5.12 25.65 -6.47
C GLN A 313 4.65 24.25 -6.08
N ARG A 314 4.26 24.08 -4.81
CA ARG A 314 3.55 22.86 -4.40
C ARG A 314 2.09 22.92 -4.83
N LEU A 315 1.52 21.77 -5.10
CA LEU A 315 0.12 21.66 -5.48
C LEU A 315 -0.83 22.21 -4.39
N GLU A 316 -0.46 22.08 -3.11
CA GLU A 316 -1.21 22.68 -1.99
C GLU A 316 -1.25 24.21 -2.03
N GLU A 317 -0.27 24.86 -2.66
CA GLU A 317 -0.21 26.32 -2.85
C GLU A 317 -0.97 26.73 -4.12
N ALA A 318 -0.92 25.87 -5.16
CA ALA A 318 -1.51 26.13 -6.46
C ALA A 318 -2.99 25.73 -6.60
N SER A 319 -3.55 24.91 -5.69
CA SER A 319 -4.90 24.37 -5.81
C SER A 319 -5.69 24.41 -4.49
N ALA A 320 -6.84 25.09 -4.52
CA ALA A 320 -7.79 25.09 -3.40
C ALA A 320 -8.43 23.71 -3.16
N MET A 321 -8.43 22.82 -4.16
CA MET A 321 -9.05 21.48 -4.05
C MET A 321 -8.31 20.60 -3.04
N VAL A 322 -7.01 20.80 -2.84
CA VAL A 322 -6.19 20.07 -1.87
C VAL A 322 -6.80 20.13 -0.46
N GLY A 323 -7.26 21.31 -0.04
CA GLY A 323 -7.91 21.49 1.26
C GLY A 323 -9.22 20.71 1.39
N ALA A 324 -10.03 20.68 0.32
CA ALA A 324 -11.25 19.88 0.26
C ALA A 324 -10.95 18.38 0.36
N PHE A 325 -9.93 17.87 -0.35
CA PHE A 325 -9.54 16.47 -0.27
C PHE A 325 -9.03 16.06 1.11
N ARG A 326 -8.24 16.91 1.77
CA ARG A 326 -7.81 16.67 3.17
C ARG A 326 -9.00 16.49 4.11
N ARG A 327 -10.02 17.35 3.99
CA ARG A 327 -11.25 17.24 4.79
C ARG A 327 -12.03 15.97 4.45
N ALA A 328 -12.21 15.66 3.17
CA ALA A 328 -12.92 14.46 2.73
C ALA A 328 -12.26 13.18 3.26
N ARG A 329 -10.93 13.07 3.22
CA ARG A 329 -10.21 11.90 3.77
C ARG A 329 -10.35 11.79 5.28
N ARG A 330 -10.29 12.91 6.02
CA ARG A 330 -10.55 12.92 7.47
C ARG A 330 -11.98 12.47 7.79
N ALA A 331 -12.98 12.94 7.04
CA ALA A 331 -14.38 12.56 7.23
C ALA A 331 -14.64 11.06 6.95
N ARG A 332 -13.80 10.41 6.14
CA ARG A 332 -13.86 8.96 5.83
C ARG A 332 -13.00 8.10 6.75
N TRP A 333 -12.16 8.70 7.60
CA TRP A 333 -11.36 7.93 8.55
C TRP A 333 -12.28 7.21 9.55
N ARG A 334 -11.97 5.95 9.85
CA ARG A 334 -12.78 5.11 10.73
C ARG A 334 -11.89 4.26 11.63
N LEU A 335 -12.18 4.19 12.91
CA LEU A 335 -11.70 3.14 13.81
C LEU A 335 -12.59 1.91 13.66
N GLY A 336 -12.00 0.72 13.65
CA GLY A 336 -12.73 -0.54 13.55
C GLY A 336 -12.46 -1.48 14.72
N VAL A 337 -13.51 -2.08 15.27
CA VAL A 337 -13.41 -3.26 16.14
C VAL A 337 -14.15 -4.40 15.46
N TYR A 338 -13.49 -5.54 15.31
CA TYR A 338 -13.98 -6.68 14.54
C TYR A 338 -13.98 -7.96 15.38
N CYS A 339 -15.04 -8.76 15.24
CA CYS A 339 -15.22 -10.03 15.95
C CYS A 339 -16.07 -11.02 15.13
N PRO A 340 -16.22 -12.30 15.53
CA PRO A 340 -17.20 -13.19 14.93
C PRO A 340 -18.62 -12.63 14.97
N ALA A 341 -19.46 -13.06 14.02
CA ALA A 341 -20.81 -12.52 13.84
C ALA A 341 -21.73 -12.72 15.05
N SER A 342 -21.53 -13.80 15.82
CA SER A 342 -22.31 -14.11 17.02
C SER A 342 -22.05 -13.14 18.17
N ASP A 343 -20.91 -12.44 18.15
CA ASP A 343 -20.36 -11.74 19.32
C ASP A 343 -20.41 -10.22 19.16
N VAL A 344 -21.05 -9.72 18.09
CA VAL A 344 -21.07 -8.29 17.73
C VAL A 344 -21.60 -7.40 18.86
N GLU A 345 -22.74 -7.77 19.46
CA GLU A 345 -23.36 -6.98 20.52
C GLU A 345 -22.51 -6.89 21.80
N PRO A 346 -22.06 -8.02 22.40
CA PRO A 346 -21.21 -7.93 23.61
C PRO A 346 -19.86 -7.25 23.34
N VAL A 347 -19.26 -7.45 22.15
CA VAL A 347 -18.00 -6.78 21.79
C VAL A 347 -18.21 -5.28 21.56
N ALA A 348 -19.33 -4.85 20.99
CA ALA A 348 -19.63 -3.43 20.80
C ALA A 348 -19.72 -2.71 22.14
N ALA A 349 -20.51 -3.24 23.08
CA ALA A 349 -20.65 -2.66 24.41
C ALA A 349 -19.30 -2.61 25.17
N ALA A 350 -18.52 -3.70 25.13
CA ALA A 350 -17.19 -3.72 25.74
C ALA A 350 -16.21 -2.73 25.08
N ALA A 351 -16.28 -2.57 23.76
CA ALA A 351 -15.42 -1.64 23.03
C ALA A 351 -15.76 -0.17 23.31
N GLU A 352 -17.04 0.16 23.49
CA GLU A 352 -17.48 1.50 23.88
C GLU A 352 -16.88 1.91 25.23
N ASP A 353 -16.94 1.00 26.22
CA ASP A 353 -16.36 1.22 27.55
C ASP A 353 -14.83 1.30 27.52
N VAL A 354 -14.15 0.33 26.90
CA VAL A 354 -12.67 0.24 26.92
C VAL A 354 -12.03 1.38 26.12
N LEU A 355 -12.61 1.76 24.98
CA LEU A 355 -12.06 2.79 24.11
C LEU A 355 -12.63 4.19 24.38
N GLY A 356 -13.60 4.31 25.30
CA GLY A 356 -14.27 5.58 25.63
C GLY A 356 -14.99 6.19 24.44
N LEU A 357 -15.72 5.36 23.68
CA LEU A 357 -16.51 5.79 22.53
C LEU A 357 -17.91 6.23 22.98
N PRO A 358 -18.55 7.16 22.25
CA PRO A 358 -19.86 7.73 22.62
C PRO A 358 -21.05 6.80 22.41
#